data_AF-A0A2R5LFJ8-F1
#
_entry.id   AF-A0A2R5LFJ8-F1
#
_cell.length_a   1.000
_cell.length_b   1.000
_cell.length_c   1.000
_cell.angle_alpha   90.00
_cell.angle_beta   90.00
_cell.angle_gamma   90.00
#
_symmetry.space_group_name_H-M   'P 1'
#
loop_
_entity.id
_entity.type
_entity.pdbx_description
1 polymer ?
#
loop_
_entity_poly.entity_id
_entity_poly.type
_entity_poly.pdbx_seq_one_letter_code
_entity_poly.pdbx_strand_id
1 'polypeptide(L)'
;MAKSLRSKWKRKMRAKKRERYAVKELARLKTVVESAKKTDVDMSDICQVVTIKQITQRRSRKEASEVEHEANDDETGEERSEDKTEEATGAMEVDVQKKKYDRRTMKDKDGQYPVWMNQREIHRIKARLGKGTRKGKRKQTW
;
A
#
# COMPACT_ATOMS: atom_id res chain seq x y z
N MET A 1 8.69 -14.23 -43.81
CA MET A 1 8.01 -14.97 -42.73
C MET A 1 8.87 -14.98 -41.47
N ALA A 2 8.26 -14.84 -40.29
CA ALA A 2 8.99 -14.97 -39.03
C ALA A 2 9.39 -16.44 -38.77
N LYS A 3 10.50 -16.65 -38.04
CA LYS A 3 10.95 -17.98 -37.63
C LYS A 3 10.04 -18.54 -36.53
N SER A 4 9.61 -19.79 -36.66
CA SER A 4 8.84 -20.52 -35.64
C SER A 4 9.57 -20.58 -34.29
N LEU A 5 8.80 -20.57 -33.20
CA LEU A 5 9.30 -20.70 -31.82
C LEU A 5 10.12 -21.98 -31.62
N ARG A 6 9.69 -23.07 -32.28
CA ARG A 6 10.34 -24.40 -32.18
C ARG A 6 11.51 -24.57 -33.14
N SER A 7 11.82 -23.56 -33.97
CA SER A 7 12.97 -23.60 -34.88
C SER A 7 14.29 -23.86 -34.13
N LYS A 8 15.16 -24.67 -34.74
CA LYS A 8 16.47 -25.04 -34.15
C LYS A 8 17.32 -23.79 -33.86
N TRP A 9 17.29 -22.79 -34.75
CA TRP A 9 17.99 -21.52 -34.54
C TRP A 9 17.51 -20.78 -33.29
N LYS A 10 16.20 -20.53 -33.14
CA LYS A 10 15.67 -19.79 -31.98
C LYS A 10 15.92 -20.56 -30.67
N ARG A 11 15.90 -21.89 -30.70
CA ARG A 11 16.26 -22.71 -29.53
C ARG A 11 17.74 -22.57 -29.17
N LYS A 12 18.65 -22.68 -30.14
CA LYS A 12 20.10 -22.49 -29.95
C LYS A 12 20.43 -21.12 -29.36
N MET A 13 19.82 -20.05 -29.88
CA MET A 13 20.03 -18.70 -29.35
C MET A 13 19.46 -18.52 -27.94
N ARG A 14 18.35 -19.17 -27.61
CA ARG A 14 17.82 -19.17 -26.24
C ARG A 14 18.73 -19.93 -25.28
N ALA A 15 19.33 -21.06 -25.69
CA ALA A 15 20.29 -21.79 -24.86
C ALA A 15 21.51 -20.92 -24.50
N LYS A 16 22.18 -20.33 -25.51
CA LYS A 16 23.28 -19.38 -25.30
C LYS A 16 22.89 -18.21 -24.39
N LYS A 17 21.66 -17.71 -24.55
CA LYS A 17 21.12 -16.64 -23.72
C LYS A 17 20.94 -17.08 -22.26
N ARG A 18 20.44 -18.30 -22.01
CA ARG A 18 20.29 -18.86 -20.66
C ARG A 18 21.62 -19.02 -19.97
N GLU A 19 22.66 -19.53 -20.65
CA GLU A 19 24.02 -19.64 -20.09
C GLU A 19 24.54 -18.27 -19.65
N ARG A 20 24.43 -17.26 -20.52
CA ARG A 20 24.87 -15.89 -20.22
C ARG A 20 24.13 -15.28 -19.02
N TYR A 21 22.81 -15.43 -18.96
CA TYR A 21 22.04 -14.85 -17.86
C TYR A 21 22.08 -15.70 -16.59
N ALA A 22 22.33 -17.01 -16.66
CA ALA A 22 22.43 -17.87 -15.48
C ALA A 22 23.50 -17.33 -14.52
N VAL A 23 24.68 -16.96 -15.03
CA VAL A 23 25.76 -16.39 -14.21
C VAL A 23 25.31 -15.08 -13.54
N LYS A 24 24.67 -14.19 -14.31
CA LYS A 24 24.22 -12.88 -13.83
C LYS A 24 23.09 -12.98 -12.79
N GLU A 25 22.13 -13.86 -13.05
CA GLU A 25 20.98 -14.07 -12.16
C GLU A 25 21.40 -14.81 -10.89
N LEU A 26 22.32 -15.77 -10.96
CA LEU A 26 22.85 -16.45 -9.77
C LEU A 26 23.56 -15.48 -8.83
N ALA A 27 24.39 -14.57 -9.36
CA ALA A 27 25.02 -13.53 -8.55
C ALA A 27 23.97 -12.66 -7.84
N ARG A 28 22.94 -12.20 -8.55
CA ARG A 28 21.84 -11.41 -7.97
C ARG A 28 21.08 -12.19 -6.89
N LEU A 29 20.73 -13.44 -7.16
CA LEU A 29 20.01 -14.28 -6.21
C LEU A 29 20.82 -14.51 -4.93
N LYS A 30 22.13 -14.73 -5.03
CA LYS A 30 23.02 -14.81 -3.85
C LYS A 30 22.98 -13.53 -3.02
N THR A 31 23.09 -12.36 -3.66
CA THR A 31 23.03 -11.08 -2.95
C THR A 31 21.70 -10.87 -2.23
N VAL A 32 20.57 -11.27 -2.85
CA VAL A 32 19.24 -11.17 -2.25
C VAL A 32 19.12 -12.09 -1.02
N VAL A 33 19.61 -13.32 -1.12
CA VAL A 33 19.60 -14.27 0.01
C VAL A 33 20.48 -13.76 1.15
N GLU A 34 21.66 -13.22 0.84
CA GLU A 34 22.55 -12.63 1.85
C GLU A 34 21.94 -11.39 2.51
N SER A 35 21.25 -10.52 1.75
CA SER A 35 20.54 -9.39 2.32
C SER A 35 19.39 -9.83 3.22
N ALA A 36 18.62 -10.85 2.81
CA ALA A 36 17.52 -11.37 3.61
C ALA A 36 17.98 -11.90 4.97
N LYS A 37 19.14 -12.57 5.02
CA LYS A 37 19.76 -13.01 6.29
C LYS A 37 20.21 -11.88 7.19
N LYS A 38 20.59 -10.73 6.63
CA LYS A 38 21.04 -9.56 7.40
C LYS A 38 19.88 -8.74 7.95
N THR A 39 18.74 -8.75 7.25
CA THR A 39 17.52 -8.03 7.64
C THR A 39 16.61 -8.83 8.55
N ASP A 40 16.94 -10.09 8.85
CA ASP A 40 16.31 -10.85 9.91
C ASP A 40 16.78 -10.26 11.24
N VAL A 41 16.15 -9.16 11.64
CA VAL A 41 16.27 -8.66 13.00
C VAL A 41 15.53 -9.69 13.83
N ASP A 42 16.27 -10.42 14.66
CA ASP A 42 15.74 -11.40 15.58
C ASP A 42 14.77 -10.68 16.53
N MET A 43 13.45 -10.80 16.30
CA MET A 43 12.41 -10.14 17.12
C MET A 43 12.21 -10.80 18.48
N SER A 44 13.14 -11.66 18.88
CA SER A 44 13.17 -12.34 20.17
C SER A 44 13.27 -11.37 21.35
N ASP A 45 13.88 -10.20 21.17
CA ASP A 45 14.03 -9.19 22.22
C ASP A 45 12.77 -8.32 22.46
N ILE A 46 11.77 -8.37 21.56
CA ILE A 46 10.55 -7.54 21.68
C ILE A 46 9.45 -8.27 22.47
N CYS A 47 9.39 -9.60 22.38
CA CYS A 47 8.34 -10.41 23.01
C CYS A 47 8.90 -11.21 24.18
N GLN A 48 9.02 -10.58 25.35
CA GLN A 48 9.26 -11.31 26.59
C GLN A 48 7.98 -12.09 26.97
N VAL A 49 7.94 -13.39 26.72
CA VAL A 49 6.80 -14.23 27.10
C VAL A 49 6.80 -14.37 28.63
N VAL A 50 5.98 -13.58 29.31
CA VAL A 50 5.83 -13.59 30.77
C VAL A 50 4.83 -14.67 31.18
N THR A 51 5.21 -15.48 32.16
CA THR A 51 4.34 -16.55 32.70
C THR A 51 3.27 -16.00 33.64
N ILE A 52 2.12 -16.68 33.77
CA ILE A 52 0.98 -16.25 34.61
C ILE A 52 1.42 -15.95 36.06
N LYS A 53 2.36 -16.74 36.60
CA LYS A 53 2.92 -16.57 37.94
C LYS A 53 3.70 -15.26 38.13
N GLN A 54 4.39 -14.80 37.08
CA GLN A 54 5.11 -13.52 37.13
C GLN A 54 4.14 -12.33 37.01
N ILE A 55 3.03 -12.50 36.31
CA ILE A 55 1.98 -11.46 36.21
C ILE A 55 1.31 -11.24 37.57
N THR A 56 0.96 -12.31 38.30
CA THR A 56 0.34 -12.19 39.62
C THR A 56 1.26 -11.57 40.66
N GLN A 57 2.56 -11.89 40.62
CA GLN A 57 3.57 -11.26 41.48
C GLN A 57 3.76 -9.76 41.18
N ARG A 58 3.68 -9.34 39.91
CA ARG A 58 3.74 -7.92 39.54
C ARG A 58 2.49 -7.16 39.98
N ARG A 59 1.30 -7.77 39.87
CA ARG A 59 0.03 -7.18 40.31
C ARG A 59 -0.01 -6.98 41.82
N SER A 60 0.32 -8.01 42.60
CA SER A 60 0.41 -7.91 44.07
C SER A 60 1.42 -6.86 44.54
N ARG A 61 2.56 -6.71 43.84
CA ARG A 61 3.53 -5.64 44.14
C ARG A 61 3.01 -4.24 43.80
N LYS A 62 2.17 -4.11 42.77
CA LYS A 62 1.56 -2.84 42.36
C LYS A 62 0.41 -2.45 43.29
N GLU A 63 -0.44 -3.40 43.67
CA GLU A 63 -1.50 -3.23 44.67
C GLU A 63 -0.92 -2.83 46.04
N ALA A 64 0.21 -3.41 46.45
CA ALA A 64 0.90 -3.00 47.68
C ALA A 64 1.46 -1.56 47.63
N SER A 65 1.78 -1.02 46.45
CA SER A 65 2.21 0.38 46.29
C SER A 65 1.05 1.37 46.10
N GLU A 66 -0.15 0.89 45.78
CA GLU A 66 -1.35 1.71 45.58
C GLU A 66 -2.05 2.00 46.93
N VAL A 67 -1.91 1.09 47.90
CA VAL A 67 -2.46 1.23 49.27
C VAL A 67 -1.79 2.34 50.10
N GLU A 68 -0.64 2.89 49.70
CA GLU A 68 -0.02 4.03 50.40
C GLU A 68 -0.46 5.41 49.88
N HIS A 69 -1.26 5.49 48.82
CA HIS A 69 -1.79 6.75 48.27
C HIS A 69 -3.28 7.02 48.57
N GLU A 70 -3.97 6.15 49.32
CA GLU A 70 -5.39 6.32 49.69
C GLU A 70 -5.58 6.87 51.12
N ALA A 71 -4.64 7.68 51.60
CA ALA A 71 -4.74 8.37 52.90
C ALA A 71 -4.61 9.90 52.80
N ASN A 72 -4.87 10.50 51.64
CA ASN A 72 -5.09 11.95 51.56
C ASN A 72 -6.15 12.32 50.51
N ASP A 73 -7.09 13.10 51.03
CA ASP A 73 -7.99 14.03 50.38
C ASP A 73 -9.25 13.53 49.66
N ASP A 74 -10.32 13.79 50.40
CA ASP A 74 -11.72 13.96 50.09
C ASP A 74 -11.99 15.16 49.15
N GLU A 75 -13.19 15.13 48.59
CA GLU A 75 -13.97 16.26 48.05
C GLU A 75 -13.74 16.82 46.63
N THR A 76 -14.80 16.61 45.84
CA THR A 76 -15.51 17.62 45.00
C THR A 76 -15.21 17.67 43.50
N GLY A 77 -16.29 17.55 42.71
CA GLY A 77 -16.42 18.36 41.49
C GLY A 77 -16.70 17.61 40.20
N GLU A 78 -17.97 17.25 40.02
CA GLU A 78 -18.62 16.96 38.74
C GLU A 78 -18.44 18.10 37.73
N GLU A 79 -17.90 17.85 36.52
CA GLU A 79 -18.32 18.53 35.27
C GLU A 79 -18.01 17.69 34.01
N ARG A 80 -19.07 17.40 33.28
CA ARG A 80 -19.09 16.92 31.90
C ARG A 80 -18.62 18.05 30.96
N SER A 81 -17.59 17.80 30.15
CA SER A 81 -17.30 18.60 28.95
C SER A 81 -16.98 17.71 27.76
N GLU A 82 -17.66 17.99 26.65
CA GLU A 82 -17.49 17.37 25.34
C GLU A 82 -16.22 17.92 24.64
N ASP A 83 -15.66 17.08 23.77
CA ASP A 83 -14.67 17.34 22.71
C ASP A 83 -13.24 16.82 22.98
N LYS A 84 -12.97 15.63 22.41
CA LYS A 84 -11.67 15.22 21.84
C LYS A 84 -11.79 13.82 21.22
N THR A 85 -12.30 13.76 19.99
CA THR A 85 -12.12 12.57 19.13
C THR A 85 -10.71 12.64 18.54
N GLU A 86 -9.70 12.37 19.37
CA GLU A 86 -8.34 12.09 18.91
C GLU A 86 -8.21 10.58 18.68
N GLU A 87 -8.82 10.06 17.61
CA GLU A 87 -8.49 8.73 17.07
C GLU A 87 -7.69 8.89 15.78
N ALA A 88 -6.41 9.15 15.98
CA ALA A 88 -5.36 8.97 14.99
C ALA A 88 -5.23 7.48 14.63
N THR A 89 -6.10 7.01 13.73
CA THR A 89 -5.94 5.73 13.04
C THR A 89 -5.18 5.94 11.74
N GLY A 90 -3.84 5.99 11.86
CA GLY A 90 -2.90 5.55 10.82
C GLY A 90 -3.12 6.01 9.37
N ALA A 91 -3.45 7.29 9.13
CA ALA A 91 -3.36 7.86 7.80
C ALA A 91 -1.89 8.18 7.50
N MET A 92 -1.25 7.41 6.63
CA MET A 92 0.04 7.81 6.06
C MET A 92 -0.16 9.16 5.35
N GLU A 93 0.33 10.23 5.97
CA GLU A 93 0.49 11.55 5.35
C GLU A 93 1.54 11.44 4.22
N VAL A 94 1.12 10.91 3.08
CA VAL A 94 1.83 11.13 1.83
C VAL A 94 1.32 12.45 1.33
N ASP A 95 2.17 13.48 1.34
CA ASP A 95 1.97 14.75 0.63
C ASP A 95 1.22 14.45 -0.67
N VAL A 96 -0.09 14.77 -0.71
CA VAL A 96 -0.95 14.39 -1.82
C VAL A 96 -0.61 15.33 -2.96
N GLN A 97 0.47 15.00 -3.66
CA GLN A 97 0.83 15.60 -4.93
C GLN A 97 -0.42 15.53 -5.81
N LYS A 98 -1.06 16.69 -6.03
CA LYS A 98 -2.30 16.78 -6.79
C LYS A 98 -2.08 16.04 -8.10
N LYS A 99 -2.86 14.99 -8.34
CA LYS A 99 -2.74 14.16 -9.55
C LYS A 99 -2.73 15.08 -10.77
N LYS A 100 -1.65 15.04 -11.55
CA LYS A 100 -1.42 15.91 -12.72
C LYS A 100 -2.55 15.82 -13.76
N TYR A 101 -3.29 14.71 -13.74
CA TYR A 101 -4.36 14.37 -14.66
C TYR A 101 -5.73 14.32 -13.98
N ASP A 102 -6.75 14.73 -14.73
CA ASP A 102 -8.15 14.59 -14.33
C ASP A 102 -8.54 13.11 -14.16
N ARG A 103 -9.13 12.75 -13.01
CA ARG A 103 -9.55 11.36 -12.74
C ARG A 103 -10.61 10.83 -13.70
N ARG A 104 -11.42 11.72 -14.29
CA ARG A 104 -12.57 11.37 -15.13
C ARG A 104 -12.21 11.25 -16.62
N THR A 105 -11.35 12.14 -17.10
CA THR A 105 -10.99 12.28 -18.51
C THR A 105 -9.56 11.82 -18.80
N MET A 106 -8.73 11.64 -17.77
CA MET A 106 -7.29 11.33 -17.85
C MET A 106 -6.54 12.32 -18.76
N LYS A 107 -6.93 13.60 -18.70
CA LYS A 107 -6.30 14.69 -19.46
C LYS A 107 -5.45 15.55 -18.55
N ASP A 108 -4.37 16.11 -19.11
CA ASP A 108 -3.58 17.18 -18.51
C ASP A 108 -4.36 18.50 -18.47
N LYS A 109 -3.80 19.53 -17.81
CA LYS A 109 -4.33 20.91 -17.79
C LYS A 109 -4.55 21.49 -19.20
N ASP A 110 -3.71 21.10 -20.15
CA ASP A 110 -3.78 21.52 -21.56
C ASP A 110 -4.75 20.68 -22.40
N GLY A 111 -5.47 19.73 -21.80
CA GLY A 111 -6.44 18.89 -22.49
C GLY A 111 -5.84 17.73 -23.30
N GLN A 112 -4.52 17.55 -23.24
CA GLN A 112 -3.79 16.47 -23.90
C GLN A 112 -3.82 15.17 -23.07
N TYR A 113 -3.84 14.02 -23.76
CA TYR A 113 -3.73 12.71 -23.10
C TYR A 113 -2.26 12.34 -22.84
N PRO A 114 -1.96 11.57 -21.77
CA PRO A 114 -0.60 11.09 -21.54
C PRO A 114 -0.03 10.32 -22.74
N VAL A 115 1.26 10.49 -23.04
CA VAL A 115 1.94 9.86 -24.19
C VAL A 115 1.92 8.33 -24.14
N TRP A 116 1.90 7.75 -22.92
CA TRP A 116 1.81 6.31 -22.72
C TRP A 116 0.40 5.75 -22.95
N MET A 117 -0.62 6.60 -23.02
CA MET A 117 -2.00 6.17 -23.23
C MET A 117 -2.21 5.83 -24.71
N ASN A 118 -2.71 4.61 -24.97
CA ASN A 118 -2.96 4.12 -26.32
C ASN A 118 -4.18 4.82 -26.96
N GLN A 119 -4.13 5.10 -28.26
CA GLN A 119 -5.24 5.67 -29.04
C GLN A 119 -6.58 4.93 -28.84
N ARG A 120 -6.54 3.60 -28.71
CA ARG A 120 -7.75 2.80 -28.46
C ARG A 120 -8.39 3.10 -27.11
N GLU A 121 -7.58 3.37 -26.10
CA GLU A 121 -8.04 3.68 -24.75
C GLU A 121 -8.64 5.09 -24.69
N ILE A 122 -8.02 6.04 -25.40
CA ILE A 122 -8.57 7.38 -25.63
C ILE A 122 -9.98 7.27 -26.26
N HIS A 123 -10.15 6.42 -27.27
CA HIS A 123 -11.46 6.19 -27.91
C HIS A 123 -12.49 5.57 -26.95
N ARG A 124 -12.10 4.62 -26.09
CA ARG A 124 -12.99 4.03 -25.08
C ARG A 124 -13.46 5.06 -24.05
N ILE A 125 -12.55 5.89 -23.54
CA ILE A 125 -12.88 6.95 -22.57
C ILE A 125 -13.84 7.97 -23.20
N LYS A 126 -13.55 8.44 -24.43
CA LYS A 126 -14.44 9.32 -25.19
C LYS A 126 -15.83 8.70 -25.41
N ALA A 127 -15.88 7.42 -25.79
CA ALA A 127 -17.15 6.70 -25.97
C ALA A 127 -17.93 6.57 -24.66
N ARG A 128 -17.26 6.32 -23.52
CA ARG A 128 -17.91 6.25 -22.21
C ARG A 128 -18.51 7.60 -21.79
N LEU A 129 -17.79 8.70 -22.03
CA LEU A 129 -18.25 10.05 -21.69
C LEU A 129 -19.40 10.53 -22.61
N GLY A 130 -19.36 10.19 -23.90
CA GLY A 130 -20.39 10.58 -24.88
C GLY A 130 -21.71 9.82 -24.78
N LYS A 131 -21.80 8.76 -23.96
CA LYS A 131 -23.03 7.97 -23.79
C LYS A 131 -24.15 8.71 -23.06
N GLY A 132 -23.85 9.82 -22.38
CA GLY A 132 -24.85 10.61 -21.63
C GLY A 132 -25.58 11.70 -22.43
N THR A 133 -25.05 12.16 -23.56
CA THR A 133 -25.52 13.42 -24.20
C THR A 133 -26.44 13.22 -25.42
N ARG A 134 -26.78 11.98 -25.79
CA ARG A 134 -27.66 11.68 -26.95
C ARG A 134 -29.05 11.16 -26.57
N LYS A 135 -29.48 11.29 -25.31
CA LYS A 135 -30.90 11.16 -24.93
C LYS A 135 -31.55 12.53 -25.03
N GLY A 136 -32.30 12.76 -26.10
CA GLY A 136 -33.20 13.91 -26.17
C GLY A 136 -33.01 14.83 -27.36
N LYS A 137 -33.09 14.30 -28.58
CA LYS A 137 -33.76 15.02 -29.69
C LYS A 137 -34.55 14.00 -30.51
N ARG A 138 -35.70 13.57 -29.99
CA ARG A 138 -36.77 13.06 -30.85
C ARG A 138 -37.19 14.25 -31.70
N LYS A 139 -36.88 14.24 -32.99
CA LYS A 139 -37.42 15.24 -33.91
C LYS A 139 -38.93 15.02 -33.91
N GLN A 140 -39.68 16.00 -33.39
CA GLN A 140 -41.12 16.10 -33.64
C GLN A 140 -41.26 16.21 -35.16
N THR A 141 -41.67 15.12 -35.80
CA THR A 141 -42.11 15.15 -37.19
C THR A 141 -43.49 15.79 -37.20
N TRP A 142 -43.68 16.77 -38.08
CA TRP A 142 -44.95 17.41 -38.35
C TRP A 142 -45.99 16.41 -38.84
#